data_AF-A0A3D5KCJ1-F1
#
_entry.id   AF-A0A3D5KCJ1-F1
#
_cell.length_a   1.000
_cell.length_b   1.000
_cell.length_c   1.000
_cell.angle_alpha   90.00
_cell.angle_beta   90.00
_cell.angle_gamma   90.00
#
_symmetry.space_group_name_H-M   'P 1'
#
loop_
_entity.id
_entity.type
_entity.pdbx_description
1 polymer ?
#
loop_
_entity_poly.entity_id
_entity_poly.type
_entity_poly.pdbx_seq_one_letter_code
_entity_poly.pdbx_strand_id
1 'polypeptide(L)'
;EVIACTHTVESYIPQTDVVIELGGEDAKITYFSGGLEQRMNGTCAGGTGAFIDQMAGLLQTDASGLNELAKSFKVIYPIASRCGVFAKTDIQPLINEGA
;
A
#
# COMPACT_ATOMS: atom_id res chain seq x y z
N GLU A 1 5.62 -3.66 18.08
CA GLU A 1 6.38 -3.42 16.83
C GLU A 1 7.32 -2.23 16.95
N VAL A 2 6.82 -1.02 17.23
CA VAL A 2 7.63 0.22 17.27
C VAL A 2 8.88 0.12 18.15
N ILE A 3 8.75 -0.32 19.41
CA ILE A 3 9.90 -0.50 20.33
C ILE A 3 10.95 -1.47 19.77
N ALA A 4 10.50 -2.55 19.13
CA ALA A 4 11.41 -3.54 18.55
C ALA A 4 12.16 -2.96 17.34
N CYS A 5 11.49 -2.16 16.51
CA CYS A 5 12.12 -1.45 15.40
C CYS A 5 13.15 -0.43 15.90
N THR A 6 12.78 0.40 16.88
CA THR A 6 13.69 1.36 17.54
C THR A 6 14.94 0.66 18.08
N HIS A 7 14.78 -0.41 18.87
CA HIS A 7 15.91 -1.15 19.43
C HIS A 7 16.79 -1.78 18.35
N THR A 8 16.20 -2.26 17.26
CA THR A 8 16.95 -2.83 16.13
C THR A 8 17.79 -1.76 15.45
N VAL A 9 17.22 -0.58 15.19
CA VAL A 9 17.91 0.54 14.55
C VAL A 9 19.07 1.02 15.40
N GLU A 10 18.85 1.21 16.72
CA GLU A 10 19.90 1.59 17.66
C GLU A 10 21.03 0.55 17.75
N SER A 11 20.71 -0.74 17.62
CA SER A 11 21.69 -1.82 17.73
C SER A 11 22.53 -2.01 16.45
N TYR A 12 21.92 -1.89 15.28
CA TYR A 12 22.55 -2.28 14.01
C TYR A 12 22.95 -1.10 13.12
N ILE A 13 22.25 0.04 13.22
CA ILE A 13 22.44 1.22 12.38
C ILE A 13 22.28 2.52 13.22
N PRO A 14 23.09 2.71 14.28
CA PRO A 14 22.91 3.78 15.27
C PRO A 14 23.04 5.21 14.71
N GLN A 15 23.62 5.37 13.52
CA GLN A 15 23.73 6.65 12.81
C GLN A 15 22.43 7.08 12.10
N THR A 16 21.35 6.31 12.22
CA THR A 16 20.08 6.59 11.55
C THR A 16 19.35 7.75 12.23
N ASP A 17 19.09 8.83 11.48
CA ASP A 17 18.32 9.96 12.00
C ASP A 17 16.80 9.73 11.96
N VAL A 18 16.34 9.07 10.89
CA VAL A 18 14.91 8.86 10.60
C VAL A 18 14.68 7.48 10.00
N VAL A 19 13.66 6.78 10.50
CA VAL A 19 13.17 5.53 9.93
C VAL A 19 11.76 5.75 9.41
N ILE A 20 11.53 5.37 8.14
CA ILE A 20 10.21 5.39 7.51
C ILE A 20 9.77 3.94 7.32
N GLU A 21 8.70 3.58 8.00
CA GLU A 21 8.09 2.25 7.95
C GLU A 21 6.81 2.34 7.12
N LEU A 22 6.78 1.63 5.99
CA LEU A 22 5.62 1.56 5.10
C LEU A 22 5.00 0.17 5.23
N GLY A 23 4.11 0.02 6.22
CA GLY A 23 3.41 -1.23 6.48
C GLY A 23 2.16 -1.40 5.62
N GLY A 24 1.52 -2.54 5.81
CA GLY A 24 0.24 -2.85 5.16
C GLY A 24 -0.93 -2.08 5.78
N GLU A 25 -0.92 -1.97 7.10
CA GLU A 25 -1.98 -1.39 7.93
C GLU A 25 -1.71 0.08 8.30
N ASP A 26 -0.45 0.45 8.52
CA ASP A 26 -0.06 1.81 8.86
C ASP A 26 1.30 2.17 8.27
N ALA A 27 1.56 3.47 8.26
CA ALA A 27 2.82 4.06 7.90
C ALA A 27 3.31 4.92 9.07
N LYS A 28 4.60 4.82 9.35
CA LYS A 28 5.22 5.44 10.52
C LYS A 28 6.52 6.12 10.15
N ILE A 29 6.82 7.17 10.89
CA ILE A 29 8.10 7.85 10.86
C ILE A 29 8.62 7.93 12.29
N THR A 30 9.80 7.38 12.52
CA THR A 30 10.49 7.44 13.81
C THR A 30 11.72 8.33 13.66
N TYR A 31 11.80 9.39 14.45
CA TYR A 31 12.93 10.31 14.53
C TYR A 31 13.77 9.96 15.75
N PHE A 32 15.09 9.89 15.56
CA PHE A 32 16.07 9.58 16.61
C PHE A 32 16.86 10.82 17.05
N SER A 33 16.95 11.84 16.18
CA SER A 33 17.62 13.09 16.48
C SER A 33 16.74 14.01 17.33
N GLY A 34 17.28 14.52 18.45
CA GLY A 34 16.55 15.40 19.37
C GLY A 34 15.63 14.69 20.38
N GLY A 35 15.67 13.36 20.43
CA GLY A 35 14.82 12.52 21.27
C GLY A 35 13.95 11.59 20.42
N LEU A 36 13.44 10.51 21.04
CA LEU A 36 12.58 9.55 20.35
C LEU A 36 11.20 10.16 20.08
N GLU A 37 10.91 10.54 18.83
CA GLU A 37 9.61 11.02 18.38
C GLU A 37 9.05 10.08 17.29
N GLN A 38 7.75 9.80 17.36
CA GLN A 38 7.07 8.90 16.41
C GLN A 38 5.82 9.56 15.86
N ARG A 39 5.61 9.44 14.55
CA ARG A 39 4.41 9.88 13.85
C ARG A 39 3.85 8.71 13.06
N MET A 40 2.56 8.43 13.25
CA MET A 40 1.87 7.33 12.59
C MET A 40 0.55 7.84 12.02
N ASN A 41 0.17 7.37 10.84
CA ASN A 41 -1.19 7.61 10.34
C ASN A 41 -2.20 6.73 11.08
N GLY A 42 -3.49 6.98 10.87
CA GLY A 42 -4.51 6.02 11.28
C GLY A 42 -4.46 4.75 10.42
N THR A 43 -4.99 3.65 10.96
CA THR A 43 -5.14 2.37 10.25
C THR A 43 -5.72 2.56 8.85
N CYS A 44 -4.99 2.09 7.86
CA CYS A 44 -5.24 2.18 6.43
C CYS A 44 -5.03 0.79 5.80
N ALA A 45 -6.03 0.26 5.11
CA ALA A 45 -5.90 -1.03 4.41
C ALA A 45 -5.17 -0.91 3.05
N GLY A 46 -4.49 0.21 2.79
CA GLY A 46 -3.91 0.50 1.48
C GLY A 46 -2.79 -0.46 1.08
N GLY A 47 -2.01 -0.96 2.05
CA GLY A 47 -0.86 -1.83 1.80
C GLY A 47 -1.09 -3.31 2.12
N THR A 48 -2.26 -3.70 2.64
CA THR A 48 -2.55 -5.10 3.02
C THR A 48 -2.76 -6.03 1.83
N GLY A 49 -2.90 -5.48 0.62
CA GLY A 49 -3.27 -6.23 -0.58
C GLY A 49 -4.78 -6.34 -0.79
N ALA A 50 -5.62 -5.89 0.16
CA ALA A 50 -7.08 -5.99 0.06
C ALA A 50 -7.66 -5.37 -1.22
N PHE A 51 -7.03 -4.32 -1.75
CA PHE A 51 -7.41 -3.74 -3.03
C PHE A 51 -7.24 -4.74 -4.19
N ILE A 52 -6.12 -5.47 -4.23
CA ILE A 52 -5.84 -6.48 -5.26
C ILE A 52 -6.89 -7.59 -5.17
N ASP A 53 -7.23 -8.06 -3.97
CA ASP A 53 -8.27 -9.08 -3.77
C ASP A 53 -9.65 -8.61 -4.24
N GLN A 54 -10.01 -7.36 -3.92
CA GLN A 54 -11.26 -6.77 -4.38
C GLN A 54 -11.32 -6.66 -5.91
N MET A 55 -10.21 -6.30 -6.55
CA MET A 55 -10.14 -6.21 -8.01
C MET A 55 -10.16 -7.58 -8.68
N ALA A 56 -9.50 -8.57 -8.09
CA ALA A 56 -9.52 -9.95 -8.56
C ALA A 56 -10.95 -10.50 -8.53
N GLY A 57 -11.66 -10.32 -7.42
CA GLY A 57 -13.07 -10.70 -7.30
C GLY A 57 -13.98 -9.98 -8.30
N LEU A 58 -13.74 -8.68 -8.54
CA LEU A 58 -14.51 -7.91 -9.52
C LEU A 58 -14.34 -8.44 -10.95
N LEU A 59 -13.15 -8.90 -11.30
CA LEU A 59 -12.81 -9.50 -12.60
C LEU A 59 -12.97 -11.03 -12.62
N GLN A 60 -13.62 -11.60 -11.59
CA GLN A 60 -13.87 -13.04 -11.45
C GLN A 60 -12.60 -13.91 -11.59
N THR A 61 -11.52 -13.47 -10.98
CA THR A 61 -10.22 -14.13 -10.97
C THR A 61 -9.58 -14.08 -9.59
N ASP A 62 -8.32 -14.53 -9.47
CA ASP A 62 -7.50 -14.38 -8.27
C ASP A 62 -6.33 -13.41 -8.53
N ALA A 63 -5.51 -13.14 -7.50
CA ALA A 63 -4.37 -12.23 -7.63
C ALA A 63 -3.36 -12.67 -8.71
N SER A 64 -3.19 -13.99 -8.92
CA SER A 64 -2.30 -14.50 -9.97
C SER A 64 -2.92 -14.32 -11.36
N GLY A 65 -4.22 -14.53 -11.48
CA GLY A 65 -4.97 -14.33 -12.70
C GLY A 65 -5.02 -12.85 -13.12
N LEU A 66 -5.07 -11.90 -12.19
CA LEU A 66 -4.87 -10.48 -12.51
C LEU A 66 -3.53 -10.25 -13.23
N ASN A 67 -2.45 -10.85 -12.73
CA ASN A 67 -1.13 -10.74 -13.36
C ASN A 67 -1.10 -11.35 -14.76
N GLU A 68 -1.77 -12.50 -14.96
CA GLU A 68 -1.86 -13.12 -16.29
C GLU A 68 -2.69 -12.28 -17.27
N LEU A 69 -3.86 -11.79 -16.85
CA LEU A 69 -4.71 -10.90 -17.65
C LEU A 69 -3.95 -9.64 -18.08
N ALA A 70 -3.23 -9.02 -17.13
CA ALA A 70 -2.45 -7.81 -17.36
C ALA A 70 -1.37 -7.97 -18.43
N LYS A 71 -0.78 -9.15 -18.63
CA LYS A 71 0.25 -9.38 -19.68
C LYS A 71 -0.26 -9.10 -21.10
N SER A 72 -1.56 -9.28 -21.31
CA SER A 72 -2.20 -9.15 -22.63
C SER A 72 -2.89 -7.80 -22.85
N PHE A 73 -2.67 -6.82 -21.94
CA PHE A 73 -3.33 -5.52 -21.99
C PHE A 73 -3.20 -4.84 -23.36
N LYS A 74 -4.25 -4.12 -23.77
CA LYS A 74 -4.29 -3.34 -25.02
C LYS A 74 -4.41 -1.84 -24.80
N VAL A 75 -5.02 -1.45 -23.68
CA VAL A 75 -5.32 -0.06 -23.34
C VAL A 75 -4.99 0.14 -21.87
N ILE A 76 -4.43 1.31 -21.53
CA ILE A 76 -4.22 1.75 -20.15
C ILE A 76 -5.24 2.84 -19.88
N TYR A 77 -6.17 2.57 -18.97
CA TYR A 77 -7.17 3.54 -18.55
C TYR A 77 -6.63 4.41 -17.41
N PRO A 78 -6.77 5.74 -17.48
CA PRO A 78 -6.39 6.60 -16.38
C PRO A 78 -7.37 6.41 -15.20
N ILE A 79 -6.83 6.02 -14.05
CA ILE A 79 -7.54 6.03 -12.77
C ILE A 79 -6.92 7.10 -11.88
N ALA A 80 -7.69 7.71 -10.99
CA ALA A 80 -7.10 8.69 -10.08
C ALA A 80 -6.11 7.96 -9.16
N SER A 81 -4.89 8.49 -9.02
CA SER A 81 -3.84 7.94 -8.14
C SER A 81 -4.15 8.18 -6.65
N ARG A 82 -5.28 7.65 -6.20
CA ARG A 82 -5.81 7.72 -4.84
C ARG A 82 -5.60 6.37 -4.14
N CYS A 83 -5.88 6.32 -2.83
CA CYS A 83 -5.89 5.07 -2.07
C CYS A 83 -6.72 4.00 -2.80
N GLY A 84 -6.25 2.74 -2.81
CA GLY A 84 -6.91 1.63 -3.52
C GLY A 84 -8.40 1.49 -3.18
N VAL A 85 -8.80 1.83 -1.95
CA VAL A 85 -10.20 1.89 -1.51
C VAL A 85 -11.06 2.79 -2.42
N PHE A 86 -10.52 3.92 -2.88
CA PHE A 86 -11.18 4.83 -3.80
C PHE A 86 -10.91 4.50 -5.27
N ALA A 87 -9.78 3.89 -5.60
CA ALA A 87 -9.48 3.50 -6.98
C ALA A 87 -10.58 2.58 -7.57
N LYS A 88 -11.20 1.74 -6.74
CA LYS A 88 -12.34 0.90 -7.14
C LYS A 88 -13.51 1.71 -7.73
N THR A 89 -13.81 2.90 -7.20
CA THR A 89 -14.93 3.72 -7.72
C THR A 89 -14.65 4.26 -9.11
N ASP A 90 -13.38 4.41 -9.48
CA ASP A 90 -12.99 4.84 -10.82
C ASP A 90 -13.01 3.68 -11.82
N ILE A 91 -12.74 2.45 -11.36
CA ILE A 91 -12.65 1.25 -12.22
C ILE A 91 -14.04 0.69 -12.59
N GLN A 92 -15.01 0.73 -11.67
CA GLN A 92 -16.33 0.14 -11.92
C GLN A 92 -17.06 0.73 -13.14
N PRO A 93 -17.08 2.05 -13.37
CA PRO A 93 -17.67 2.64 -14.58
C PRO A 93 -16.97 2.17 -15.86
N LEU A 94 -15.63 2.09 -15.85
CA LEU A 94 -14.87 1.62 -17.01
C LEU A 94 -15.28 0.21 -17.42
N ILE A 95 -15.39 -0.71 -16.46
CA ILE A 95 -15.85 -2.08 -16.71
C ILE A 95 -17.28 -2.09 -17.28
N ASN A 96 -18.17 -1.24 -16.75
CA ASN A 96 -19.55 -1.16 -17.24
C ASN A 96 -19.65 -0.59 -18.66
N GLU A 97 -18.71 0.25 -19.07
CA GLU A 97 -18.58 0.80 -20.42
C GLU A 97 -17.90 -0.17 -21.41
N GLY A 98 -17.49 -1.35 -20.94
CA GLY A 98 -16.90 -2.41 -21.75
C GLY A 98 -15.38 -2.33 -21.90
N ALA A 99 -14.69 -1.68 -20.96
CA ALA A 99 -13.24 -1.74 -20.83
C ALA A 99 -12.72 -3.16 -20.55
#